data_AF-A0A7K2Z5S0-F1
#
_entry.id   AF-A0A7K2Z5S0-F1
#
_cell.length_a   1.000
_cell.length_b   1.000
_cell.length_c   1.000
_cell.angle_alpha   90.00
_cell.angle_beta   90.00
_cell.angle_gamma   90.00
#
_symmetry.space_group_name_H-M   'P 1'
#
loop_
_entity.id
_entity.type
_entity.pdbx_description
1 polymer ?
#
loop_
_entity_poly.entity_id
_entity_poly.type
_entity_poly.pdbx_seq_one_letter_code
_entity_poly.pdbx_strand_id
1 'polypeptide(L)'
;MNDTYESRCRLLLHAYPPRYRAAREAEFLGTLLDAAPPGATRPSIRDSWDIVRGGLTTRLRNRPAPHHWLAYRLSGTRVPYRHRMWVRDDALGRFFVLRRNIVNVLAVWGGITLVMNLGTPGWNPFAAEHGPTRWVFIAILVLAILNPLWAKRDRARILRKHAFADDGTDPTALPPDRP
;
A
#
# COMPACT_ATOMS: atom_id res chain seq x y z
N MET A 1 27.18 15.94 12.40
CA MET A 1 25.88 15.30 12.69
C MET A 1 25.81 13.97 11.97
N ASN A 2 25.19 12.95 12.55
CA ASN A 2 25.12 11.59 11.98
C ASN A 2 24.03 11.50 10.90
N ASP A 3 24.23 12.16 9.76
CA ASP A 3 23.28 12.20 8.63
C ASP A 3 22.86 10.79 8.16
N THR A 4 23.77 9.81 8.30
CA THR A 4 23.52 8.40 7.98
C THR A 4 22.57 7.73 8.98
N TYR A 5 22.68 8.04 10.28
CA TYR A 5 21.79 7.50 11.31
C TYR A 5 20.38 8.08 11.16
N GLU A 6 20.28 9.40 10.99
CA GLU A 6 19.01 10.09 10.77
C GLU A 6 18.26 9.54 9.55
N SER A 7 18.96 9.32 8.44
CA SER A 7 18.40 8.72 7.22
C SER A 7 17.83 7.32 7.46
N ARG A 8 18.50 6.50 8.28
CA ARG A 8 18.03 5.15 8.65
C ARG A 8 16.82 5.21 9.59
N CYS A 9 16.82 6.11 10.56
CA CYS A 9 15.67 6.33 11.43
C CYS A 9 14.43 6.76 10.64
N ARG A 10 14.58 7.70 9.69
CA ARG A 10 13.50 8.05 8.75
C ARG A 10 12.97 6.85 7.97
N LEU A 11 13.86 5.96 7.53
CA LEU A 11 13.48 4.75 6.80
C LEU A 11 12.65 3.80 7.68
N LEU A 12 12.99 3.64 8.96
CA LEU A 12 12.21 2.86 9.93
C LEU A 12 10.83 3.48 10.19
N LEU A 13 10.74 4.82 10.24
CA LEU A 13 9.47 5.51 10.46
C LEU A 13 8.45 5.25 9.35
N HIS A 14 8.86 4.89 8.12
CA HIS A 14 7.93 4.48 7.05
C HIS A 14 7.03 3.29 7.43
N ALA A 15 7.39 2.51 8.46
CA ALA A 15 6.51 1.48 9.03
C ALA A 15 5.23 2.09 9.61
N TYR A 16 5.25 3.33 10.08
CA TYR A 16 4.07 4.03 10.61
C TYR A 16 3.15 4.55 9.49
N PRO A 17 1.82 4.64 9.76
CA PRO A 17 0.88 5.24 8.81
C PRO A 17 1.29 6.67 8.44
N PRO A 18 1.07 7.12 7.18
CA PRO A 18 1.43 8.48 6.74
C PRO A 18 0.90 9.59 7.64
N ARG A 19 -0.35 9.48 8.11
CA ARG A 19 -0.95 10.44 9.06
C ARG A 19 -0.20 10.53 10.39
N TYR A 20 0.35 9.40 10.85
CA TYR A 20 1.06 9.31 12.13
C TYR A 20 2.45 9.94 12.01
N ARG A 21 3.11 9.72 10.87
CA ARG A 21 4.37 10.40 10.54
C ARG A 21 4.18 11.90 10.42
N ALA A 22 3.18 12.36 9.68
CA ALA A 22 2.93 13.79 9.51
C ALA A 22 2.75 14.55 10.84
N ALA A 23 2.19 13.90 11.87
CA ALA A 23 1.96 14.52 13.18
C ALA A 23 3.14 14.38 14.15
N ARG A 24 3.87 13.25 14.15
CA ARG A 24 4.83 12.92 15.22
C ARG A 24 6.24 12.54 14.72
N GLU A 25 6.52 12.62 13.43
CA GLU A 25 7.83 12.24 12.87
C GLU A 25 8.97 13.05 13.48
N ALA A 26 8.81 14.37 13.64
CA ALA A 26 9.83 15.23 14.23
C ALA A 26 10.11 14.87 15.69
N GLU A 27 9.06 14.62 16.47
CA GLU A 27 9.16 14.20 17.88
C GLU A 27 9.88 12.84 17.99
N PHE A 28 9.43 11.83 17.25
CA PHE A 28 10.05 10.50 17.25
C PHE A 28 11.50 10.52 16.78
N LEU A 29 11.80 11.29 15.74
CA LEU A 29 13.15 11.40 15.20
C LEU A 29 14.08 12.08 16.21
N GLY A 30 13.61 13.14 16.89
CA GLY A 30 14.33 13.79 17.98
C GLY A 30 14.66 12.81 19.11
N THR A 31 13.67 12.07 19.61
CA THR A 31 13.89 11.06 20.65
C THR A 31 14.88 9.97 20.23
N LEU A 32 14.84 9.52 18.97
CA LEU A 32 15.79 8.52 18.47
C LEU A 32 17.21 9.07 18.33
N LEU A 33 17.36 10.35 17.98
CA LEU A 33 18.67 11.01 17.89
C LEU A 33 19.25 11.27 19.28
N ASP A 34 18.43 11.68 20.25
CA ASP A 34 18.85 11.89 21.64
C ASP A 34 19.27 10.59 22.33
N ALA A 35 18.63 9.47 21.99
CA ALA A 35 18.97 8.15 22.51
C ALA A 35 20.17 7.49 21.80
N ALA A 36 20.70 8.08 20.71
CA ALA A 36 21.75 7.47 19.91
C ALA A 36 23.11 7.52 20.63
N PRO A 37 23.86 6.40 20.73
CA PRO A 37 25.22 6.43 21.25
C PRO A 37 26.13 7.36 20.41
N PRO A 38 27.11 8.05 21.02
CA PRO A 38 28.03 8.90 20.28
C PRO A 38 28.77 8.10 19.21
N GLY A 39 28.72 8.56 17.96
CA GLY A 39 29.33 7.89 16.81
C GLY A 39 28.49 6.76 16.18
N ALA A 40 27.28 6.48 16.67
CA ALA A 40 26.44 5.43 16.10
C ALA A 40 25.94 5.78 14.69
N THR A 41 26.24 4.93 13.72
CA THR A 41 25.80 5.10 12.32
C THR A 41 24.55 4.29 11.97
N ARG A 42 24.12 3.39 12.86
CA ARG A 42 22.98 2.49 12.66
C ARG A 42 22.20 2.28 13.98
N PRO A 43 20.86 2.29 13.95
CA PRO A 43 20.05 1.84 15.08
C PRO A 43 20.30 0.35 15.36
N SER A 44 20.12 -0.07 16.62
CA SER A 44 20.14 -1.49 16.98
C SER A 44 19.06 -2.26 16.22
N ILE A 45 19.32 -3.54 15.94
CA ILE A 45 18.33 -4.44 15.32
C ILE A 45 17.09 -4.55 16.20
N ARG A 46 17.28 -4.57 17.54
CA ARG A 46 16.19 -4.64 18.51
C ARG A 46 15.28 -3.41 18.44
N ASP A 47 15.87 -2.23 18.50
CA ASP A 47 15.13 -0.96 18.44
C ASP A 47 14.43 -0.81 17.09
N SER A 48 15.11 -1.19 16.00
CA SER A 48 14.53 -1.23 14.66
C SER A 48 13.30 -2.13 14.60
N TRP A 49 13.37 -3.32 15.21
CA TRP A 49 12.26 -4.26 15.26
C TRP A 49 11.10 -3.73 16.10
N ASP A 50 11.36 -3.12 17.25
CA ASP A 50 10.32 -2.56 18.11
C ASP A 50 9.60 -1.38 17.44
N ILE A 51 10.33 -0.51 16.71
CA ILE A 51 9.76 0.57 15.89
C ILE A 51 8.88 -0.01 14.77
N VAL A 52 9.38 -1.01 14.03
CA VAL A 52 8.64 -1.64 12.94
C VAL A 52 7.38 -2.34 13.46
N ARG A 53 7.49 -3.06 14.57
CA ARG A 53 6.37 -3.74 15.23
C ARG A 53 5.34 -2.74 15.73
N GLY A 54 5.75 -1.63 16.34
CA GLY A 54 4.85 -0.55 16.77
C GLY A 54 4.09 0.07 15.60
N GLY A 55 4.78 0.35 14.49
CA GLY A 55 4.17 0.85 13.26
C GLY A 55 3.17 -0.14 12.66
N LEU A 56 3.52 -1.43 12.60
CA LEU A 56 2.67 -2.48 12.04
C LEU A 56 1.43 -2.75 12.91
N THR A 57 1.59 -2.84 14.23
CA THR A 57 0.47 -2.96 15.17
C THR A 57 -0.49 -1.78 15.04
N THR A 58 0.02 -0.57 14.88
CA THR A 58 -0.80 0.64 14.65
C THR A 58 -1.62 0.54 13.36
N ARG A 59 -1.08 -0.08 12.31
CA ARG A 59 -1.81 -0.36 11.06
C ARG A 59 -2.87 -1.44 11.24
N LEU A 60 -2.57 -2.49 12.00
CA LEU A 60 -3.47 -3.61 12.24
C LEU A 60 -4.66 -3.24 13.13
N ARG A 61 -4.46 -2.40 14.16
CA ARG A 61 -5.52 -1.96 15.08
C ARG A 61 -6.64 -1.17 14.40
N ASN A 62 -6.32 -0.46 13.31
CA ASN A 62 -7.28 0.34 12.54
C ASN A 62 -7.90 -0.42 11.36
N ARG A 63 -7.61 -1.70 11.21
CA ARG A 63 -8.01 -2.49 10.05
C ARG A 63 -9.52 -2.78 10.09
N PRO A 64 -10.24 -2.64 8.95
CA PRO A 64 -11.64 -3.02 8.89
C PRO A 64 -11.83 -4.52 9.08
N ALA A 65 -13.04 -4.92 9.47
CA ALA A 65 -13.44 -6.32 9.54
C ALA A 65 -13.09 -7.06 8.23
N PRO A 66 -12.73 -8.36 8.27
CA PRO A 66 -12.14 -9.07 7.14
C PRO A 66 -13.01 -9.05 5.87
N HIS A 67 -14.35 -9.08 6.00
CA HIS A 67 -15.25 -8.98 4.86
C HIS A 67 -15.23 -7.58 4.21
N HIS A 68 -15.19 -6.50 4.99
CA HIS A 68 -15.02 -5.13 4.47
C HIS A 68 -13.64 -4.95 3.84
N TRP A 69 -12.61 -5.55 4.43
CA TRP A 69 -11.27 -5.57 3.86
C TRP A 69 -11.25 -6.29 2.52
N LEU A 70 -11.86 -7.47 2.41
CA LEU A 70 -11.88 -8.27 1.18
C LEU A 70 -12.74 -7.60 0.10
N ALA A 71 -13.94 -7.10 0.44
CA ALA A 71 -14.79 -6.35 -0.48
C ALA A 71 -14.12 -5.07 -0.99
N TYR A 72 -13.38 -4.37 -0.13
CA TYR A 72 -12.54 -3.27 -0.58
C TYR A 72 -11.42 -3.73 -1.53
N ARG A 73 -10.74 -4.84 -1.21
CA ARG A 73 -9.60 -5.34 -2.00
C ARG A 73 -9.99 -5.82 -3.40
N LEU A 74 -11.13 -6.50 -3.52
CA LEU A 74 -11.61 -7.03 -4.80
C LEU A 74 -12.35 -5.94 -5.61
N SER A 75 -13.35 -5.30 -5.02
CA SER A 75 -14.28 -4.42 -5.75
C SER A 75 -14.17 -2.93 -5.42
N GLY A 76 -13.21 -2.52 -4.58
CA GLY A 76 -13.10 -1.12 -4.16
C GLY A 76 -14.36 -0.64 -3.45
N THR A 77 -15.06 -1.54 -2.76
CA THR A 77 -16.33 -1.26 -2.08
C THR A 77 -16.15 -0.15 -1.02
N ARG A 78 -17.20 0.64 -0.80
CA ARG A 78 -17.16 1.74 0.16
C ARG A 78 -17.07 1.15 1.57
N VAL A 79 -16.04 1.56 2.31
CA VAL A 79 -15.82 1.08 3.68
C VAL A 79 -16.55 2.02 4.68
N PRO A 80 -17.10 1.50 5.80
CA PRO A 80 -17.71 2.30 6.85
C PRO A 80 -16.85 3.49 7.29
N TYR A 81 -17.50 4.58 7.70
CA TYR A 81 -16.85 5.88 7.99
C TYR A 81 -15.63 5.75 8.91
N ARG A 82 -15.74 4.97 9.99
CA ARG A 82 -14.66 4.71 10.97
C ARG A 82 -13.34 4.18 10.38
N HIS A 83 -13.38 3.55 9.20
CA HIS A 83 -12.20 2.97 8.54
C HIS A 83 -11.78 3.73 7.27
N ARG A 84 -12.38 4.89 6.97
CA ARG A 84 -11.99 5.68 5.79
C ARG A 84 -10.55 6.17 5.86
N MET A 85 -10.08 6.53 7.06
CA MET A 85 -8.67 6.88 7.27
C MET A 85 -7.72 5.72 6.95
N TRP A 86 -8.14 4.47 7.19
CA TRP A 86 -7.39 3.30 6.75
C TRP A 86 -7.35 3.18 5.22
N VAL A 87 -8.48 3.47 4.54
CA VAL A 87 -8.53 3.48 3.06
C VAL A 87 -7.62 4.57 2.48
N ARG A 88 -7.60 5.76 3.09
CA ARG A 88 -6.68 6.85 2.72
C ARG A 88 -5.23 6.40 2.86
N ASP A 89 -4.84 5.89 4.03
CA ASP A 89 -3.47 5.42 4.29
C ASP A 89 -3.05 4.30 3.32
N ASP A 90 -3.99 3.43 2.93
CA ASP A 90 -3.78 2.34 1.97
C ASP A 90 -3.69 2.85 0.51
N ALA A 91 -4.52 3.82 0.12
CA ALA A 91 -4.53 4.44 -1.21
C ALA A 91 -3.30 5.32 -1.48
N LEU A 92 -2.80 5.99 -0.45
CA LEU A 92 -1.55 6.77 -0.51
C LEU A 92 -0.28 5.90 -0.42
N GLY A 93 -0.43 4.61 -0.10
CA GLY A 93 0.69 3.70 0.09
C GLY A 93 1.49 3.41 -1.19
N ARG A 94 2.81 3.26 -1.06
CA ARG A 94 3.73 2.94 -2.17
C ARG A 94 3.35 1.67 -2.94
N PHE A 95 2.79 0.68 -2.25
CA PHE A 95 2.40 -0.61 -2.85
C PHE A 95 0.97 -0.64 -3.40
N PHE A 96 0.24 0.48 -3.36
CA PHE A 96 -1.13 0.54 -3.86
C PHE A 96 -1.22 0.11 -5.33
N VAL A 97 -0.36 0.68 -6.17
CA VAL A 97 -0.31 0.43 -7.62
C VAL A 97 -0.07 -1.05 -7.91
N LEU A 98 1.03 -1.58 -7.35
CA LEU A 98 1.44 -2.97 -7.56
C LEU A 98 0.32 -3.94 -7.15
N ARG A 99 -0.21 -3.76 -5.94
CA ARG A 99 -1.28 -4.61 -5.42
C ARG A 99 -2.54 -4.53 -6.27
N ARG A 100 -2.97 -3.33 -6.65
CA ARG A 100 -4.21 -3.15 -7.42
C ARG A 100 -4.08 -3.78 -8.80
N ASN A 101 -2.94 -3.61 -9.47
CA ASN A 101 -2.69 -4.22 -10.75
C ASN A 101 -2.64 -5.76 -10.64
N ILE A 102 -2.01 -6.32 -9.60
CA ILE A 102 -2.04 -7.77 -9.35
C ILE A 102 -3.48 -8.29 -9.23
N VAL A 103 -4.33 -7.62 -8.43
CA VAL A 103 -5.74 -8.04 -8.28
C VAL A 103 -6.49 -7.95 -9.61
N ASN A 104 -6.31 -6.86 -10.36
CA ASN A 104 -6.98 -6.69 -11.66
C ASN A 104 -6.52 -7.76 -12.67
N VAL A 105 -5.20 -8.02 -12.73
CA VAL A 105 -4.62 -9.06 -13.59
C VAL A 105 -5.18 -10.42 -13.20
N LEU A 106 -5.18 -10.78 -11.92
CA LEU A 106 -5.75 -12.05 -11.45
C LEU A 106 -7.25 -12.17 -11.76
N ALA A 107 -8.02 -11.08 -11.63
CA ALA A 107 -9.46 -11.08 -11.93
C ALA A 107 -9.73 -11.26 -13.43
N VAL A 108 -9.01 -10.53 -14.30
CA VAL A 108 -9.10 -10.69 -15.75
C VAL A 108 -8.68 -12.10 -16.16
N TRP A 109 -7.58 -12.61 -15.60
CA TRP A 109 -7.10 -13.96 -15.86
C TRP A 109 -8.10 -15.03 -15.41
N GLY A 110 -8.60 -14.93 -14.18
CA GLY A 110 -9.62 -15.83 -13.68
C GLY A 110 -10.87 -15.83 -14.56
N GLY A 111 -11.29 -14.66 -15.04
CA GLY A 111 -12.40 -14.52 -15.98
C GLY A 111 -12.13 -15.19 -17.34
N ILE A 112 -10.96 -14.96 -17.95
CA ILE A 112 -10.56 -15.61 -19.20
C ILE A 112 -10.52 -17.12 -19.02
N THR A 113 -9.86 -17.62 -17.98
CA THR A 113 -9.77 -19.05 -17.69
C THR A 113 -11.14 -19.68 -17.47
N LEU A 114 -12.05 -18.99 -16.77
CA LEU A 114 -13.42 -19.43 -16.57
C LEU A 114 -14.17 -19.52 -17.91
N VAL A 115 -14.17 -18.45 -18.71
CA VAL A 115 -14.85 -18.39 -20.01
C VAL A 115 -14.33 -19.46 -20.97
N MET A 116 -13.01 -19.62 -21.04
CA MET A 116 -12.41 -20.64 -21.90
C MET A 116 -12.76 -22.04 -21.42
N ASN A 117 -12.73 -22.34 -20.12
CA ASN A 117 -13.11 -23.66 -19.62
C ASN A 117 -14.61 -23.98 -19.79
N LEU A 118 -15.49 -22.97 -19.90
CA LEU A 118 -16.89 -23.20 -20.25
C LEU A 118 -17.08 -23.66 -21.70
N GLY A 119 -16.22 -23.23 -22.64
CA GLY A 119 -16.28 -23.63 -24.05
C GLY A 119 -15.39 -24.82 -24.39
N THR A 120 -14.20 -24.87 -23.79
CA THR A 120 -13.16 -25.90 -23.99
C THR A 120 -12.63 -26.35 -22.62
N PRO A 121 -13.33 -27.29 -21.95
CA PRO A 121 -12.90 -27.81 -20.65
C PRO A 121 -11.47 -28.36 -20.70
N GLY A 122 -10.63 -27.99 -19.73
CA GLY A 122 -9.22 -28.37 -19.70
C GLY A 122 -8.28 -27.42 -20.42
N TRP A 123 -8.79 -26.29 -20.95
CA TRP A 123 -7.94 -25.23 -21.49
C TRP A 123 -7.01 -24.69 -20.40
N ASN A 124 -5.70 -24.82 -20.63
CA ASN A 124 -4.65 -24.34 -19.74
C ASN A 124 -3.70 -23.41 -20.51
N PRO A 125 -3.68 -22.09 -20.21
CA PRO A 125 -2.79 -21.14 -20.88
C PRO A 125 -1.31 -21.39 -20.57
N PHE A 126 -0.99 -22.19 -19.56
CA PHE A 126 0.36 -22.59 -19.18
C PHE A 126 0.79 -23.95 -19.74
N ALA A 127 -0.10 -24.66 -20.44
CA ALA A 127 0.24 -25.92 -21.11
C ALA A 127 1.00 -25.70 -22.42
N ALA A 128 1.11 -24.45 -22.88
CA ALA A 128 1.99 -24.10 -23.99
C ALA A 128 3.43 -24.51 -23.63
N GLU A 129 3.94 -25.50 -24.35
CA GLU A 129 5.32 -25.98 -24.28
C GLU A 129 6.30 -24.81 -24.47
N HIS A 130 7.55 -24.99 -24.03
CA HIS A 130 8.60 -23.99 -23.72
C HIS A 130 9.04 -23.00 -24.83
N GLY A 131 8.18 -22.66 -25.79
CA GLY A 131 8.42 -21.69 -26.84
C GLY A 131 8.33 -20.22 -26.41
N PRO A 132 8.71 -19.29 -27.32
CA PRO A 132 8.78 -17.85 -27.06
C PRO A 132 7.43 -17.24 -26.62
N THR A 133 6.31 -17.89 -26.96
CA THR A 133 4.96 -17.49 -26.56
C THR A 133 4.78 -17.37 -25.04
N ARG A 134 5.37 -18.28 -24.26
CA ARG A 134 5.31 -18.24 -22.79
C ARG A 134 6.04 -17.02 -22.21
N TRP A 135 7.18 -16.65 -22.80
CA TRP A 135 7.96 -15.50 -22.36
C TRP A 135 7.30 -14.17 -22.72
N VAL A 136 6.73 -14.07 -23.94
CA VAL A 136 5.92 -12.92 -24.34
C VAL A 136 4.74 -12.73 -23.37
N PHE A 137 4.09 -13.83 -22.99
CA PHE A 137 2.99 -13.82 -22.03
C PHE A 137 3.41 -13.32 -20.65
N ILE A 138 4.53 -13.83 -20.11
CA ILE A 138 5.10 -13.36 -18.84
C ILE A 138 5.46 -11.87 -18.95
N ALA A 139 6.02 -11.41 -20.07
CA ALA A 139 6.36 -10.01 -20.28
C ALA A 139 5.11 -9.10 -20.28
N ILE A 140 4.02 -9.52 -20.94
CA ILE A 140 2.74 -8.79 -20.93
C ILE A 140 2.19 -8.70 -19.51
N LEU A 141 2.23 -9.80 -18.74
CA LEU A 141 1.81 -9.82 -17.34
C LEU A 141 2.62 -8.85 -16.49
N VAL A 142 3.95 -8.88 -16.60
CA VAL A 142 4.85 -7.99 -15.87
C VAL A 142 4.57 -6.53 -16.25
N LEU A 143 4.42 -6.23 -17.54
CA LEU A 143 4.10 -4.88 -18.01
C LEU A 143 2.73 -4.41 -17.49
N ALA A 144 1.71 -5.27 -17.52
CA ALA A 144 0.39 -4.96 -16.97
C ALA A 144 0.45 -4.69 -15.46
N ILE A 145 1.24 -5.47 -14.71
CA ILE A 145 1.45 -5.31 -13.26
C ILE A 145 2.19 -4.00 -12.95
N LEU A 146 3.22 -3.67 -13.72
CA LEU A 146 4.05 -2.49 -13.51
C LEU A 146 3.44 -1.20 -14.07
N ASN A 147 2.44 -1.28 -14.96
CA ASN A 147 1.83 -0.13 -15.60
C ASN A 147 1.10 0.77 -14.58
N PRO A 148 1.62 1.99 -14.30
CA PRO A 148 1.04 2.85 -13.27
C PRO A 148 -0.19 3.63 -13.75
N LEU A 149 -0.48 3.66 -15.06
CA LEU A 149 -1.51 4.52 -15.64
C LEU A 149 -2.91 4.17 -15.15
N TRP A 150 -3.21 2.88 -15.05
CA TRP A 150 -4.51 2.36 -14.60
C TRP A 150 -4.71 2.66 -13.11
N ALA A 151 -3.65 2.44 -12.33
CA ALA A 151 -3.68 2.61 -10.88
C ALA A 151 -3.76 4.08 -10.42
N LYS A 152 -3.19 5.04 -11.16
CA LYS A 152 -3.33 6.47 -10.84
C LYS A 152 -4.80 6.92 -10.92
N ARG A 153 -5.51 6.50 -11.96
CA ARG A 153 -6.95 6.78 -12.14
C ARG A 153 -7.79 6.10 -11.07
N ASP A 154 -7.48 4.84 -10.75
CA ASP A 154 -8.15 4.09 -9.69
C ASP A 154 -7.93 4.71 -8.31
N ARG A 155 -6.72 5.21 -8.01
CA ARG A 155 -6.43 5.90 -6.74
C ARG A 155 -7.34 7.11 -6.54
N ALA A 156 -7.40 8.00 -7.54
CA ALA A 156 -8.25 9.18 -7.49
C ALA A 156 -9.74 8.80 -7.34
N ARG A 157 -10.18 7.77 -8.07
CA ARG A 157 -11.55 7.22 -7.94
C ARG A 157 -11.84 6.70 -6.53
N ILE A 158 -10.91 5.95 -5.92
CA ILE A 158 -11.09 5.40 -4.57
C ILE A 158 -11.13 6.51 -3.51
N LEU A 159 -10.24 7.50 -3.61
CA LEU A 159 -10.21 8.64 -2.69
C LEU A 159 -11.53 9.41 -2.76
N ARG A 160 -11.99 9.78 -3.96
CA ARG A 160 -13.28 10.45 -4.17
C ARG A 160 -14.46 9.65 -3.63
N LYS A 161 -14.49 8.33 -3.84
CA LYS A 161 -15.55 7.44 -3.31
C LYS A 161 -15.65 7.48 -1.78
N HIS A 162 -14.54 7.77 -1.10
CA HIS A 162 -14.46 7.87 0.36
C HIS A 162 -14.49 9.32 0.86
N ALA A 163 -14.85 10.28 -0.01
CA ALA A 163 -14.91 11.70 0.28
C ALA A 163 -13.56 12.33 0.65
N PHE A 164 -12.46 11.82 0.10
CA PHE A 164 -11.16 12.49 0.13
C PHE A 164 -10.87 13.17 -1.20
N ALA A 165 -10.10 14.25 -1.15
CA ALA A 165 -9.50 14.84 -2.35
C ALA A 165 -8.44 13.90 -2.96
N ASP A 166 -7.99 14.19 -4.18
CA ASP A 166 -7.06 13.34 -4.93
C ASP A 166 -5.66 13.25 -4.27
N ASP A 167 -5.30 14.25 -3.46
CA ASP A 167 -4.12 14.29 -2.60
C ASP A 167 -4.30 13.51 -1.27
N GLY A 168 -5.52 13.07 -0.99
CA GLY A 168 -5.92 12.39 0.23
C GLY A 168 -6.28 13.33 1.39
N THR A 169 -6.36 14.64 1.18
CA THR A 169 -6.88 15.56 2.21
C THR A 169 -8.36 15.30 2.45
N ASP A 170 -8.79 15.49 3.70
CA ASP A 170 -10.20 15.43 4.07
C ASP A 170 -10.79 16.83 3.86
N PRO A 171 -11.64 17.05 2.84
CA PRO A 171 -12.23 18.35 2.55
C PRO A 171 -13.21 18.81 3.63
N THR A 172 -13.61 17.93 4.55
CA THR A 172 -14.51 18.24 5.67
C THR A 172 -13.79 18.46 7.00
N ALA A 173 -12.47 18.22 7.05
CA ALA A 173 -11.69 18.62 8.21
C ALA A 173 -11.58 20.16 8.20
N LEU A 174 -12.13 20.80 9.23
CA LEU A 174 -11.90 22.22 9.50
C LEU A 174 -10.38 22.47 9.46
N PRO A 175 -9.90 23.55 8.80
CA PRO A 175 -8.50 23.94 8.89
C PRO A 175 -8.15 24.08 10.38
N PRO A 176 -6.94 23.65 10.82
CA PRO A 176 -6.54 23.88 12.19
C PRO A 176 -6.65 25.37 12.47
N ASP A 177 -7.39 25.73 13.53
CA ASP A 177 -7.55 27.10 13.97
C ASP A 177 -6.17 27.78 13.94
N ARG A 178 -5.99 28.72 13.01
CA ARG A 178 -4.79 29.53 12.99
C ARG A 178 -4.83 30.39 14.27
N PRO A 179 -3.72 30.49 15.01
CA PRO A 179 -3.63 31.32 16.20
C PRO A 179 -3.92 32.79 15.90
#